data_AF-A0A8C4RZJ6-F1
#
_entry.id   AF-A0A8C4RZJ6-F1
#
_cell.length_a   1.000
_cell.length_b   1.000
_cell.length_c   1.000
_cell.angle_alpha   90.00
_cell.angle_beta   90.00
_cell.angle_gamma   90.00
#
_symmetry.space_group_name_H-M   'P 1'
#
loop_
_entity.id
_entity.type
_entity.pdbx_description
1 polymer ?
#
loop_
_entity_poly.entity_id
_entity_poly.type
_entity_poly.pdbx_seq_one_letter_code
_entity_poly.pdbx_strand_id
1 'polypeptide(L)'
;MNYKDEEKKEMMNSILYSSPIDPTEWVGLKKFSPLLEYLRNNLLMLAILAFEVTIYRHQEYYRLRNNLTAPVTKTIFHDITRQHLDDGIVNCARYFINYFFYKFGLETCLLLAVNVIGQRMDFYAAIHAFCLIAVMYRRRRKAIAEIWPKYCCFLACILTFQYFICIGIPPAACKDYPWRFPNATVDSNVIKWLYFPDFHTRPNPVFLVYDFMLLLCASLQRQVFEEENKAAVRIMAGDNVEICRDLDAASFSQHNPVPDFIHCRSYLDMFKVIMFSYLFWFVLTIIFITGTTRISIFCMGYLVACFYFLLFGGDLLLKPIKSILRYWDFLIAYNIFVITMKNVLSIAACGYINSLITNSCWLIQALSLACTIKDYKNRNNLGQHLFCIPFASEESLHELLFFACSCRY
;
A
#
# COMPACT_ATOMS: atom_id res chain seq x y z
N MET A 1 29.92 -18.38 -26.57
CA MET A 1 28.95 -17.30 -26.80
C MET A 1 29.73 -16.06 -27.21
N ASN A 2 29.44 -15.45 -28.37
CA ASN A 2 30.26 -14.37 -28.91
C ASN A 2 29.68 -13.00 -28.52
N TYR A 3 29.91 -12.61 -27.26
CA TYR A 3 29.53 -11.29 -26.74
C TYR A 3 30.38 -10.18 -27.37
N LYS A 4 29.83 -8.98 -27.52
CA LYS A 4 30.63 -7.79 -27.85
C LYS A 4 31.54 -7.42 -26.68
N ASP A 5 32.64 -6.71 -26.94
CA ASP A 5 33.64 -6.45 -25.90
C ASP A 5 33.13 -5.56 -24.75
N GLU A 6 32.14 -4.71 -25.00
CA GLU A 6 31.44 -3.95 -23.95
C GLU A 6 30.54 -4.85 -23.09
N GLU A 7 29.79 -5.76 -23.71
CA GLU A 7 28.93 -6.73 -23.01
C GLU A 7 29.76 -7.69 -22.16
N LYS A 8 30.93 -8.12 -22.64
CA LYS A 8 31.87 -8.94 -21.84
C LYS A 8 32.28 -8.24 -20.56
N LYS A 9 32.61 -6.94 -20.63
CA LYS A 9 33.00 -6.16 -19.44
C LYS A 9 31.86 -6.02 -18.44
N GLU A 10 30.63 -5.85 -18.91
CA GLU A 10 29.46 -5.82 -18.01
C GLU A 10 29.20 -7.19 -17.37
N MET A 11 29.25 -8.26 -18.16
CA MET A 11 28.96 -9.62 -17.68
C MET A 11 30.04 -10.17 -16.75
N MET A 12 31.30 -9.70 -16.83
CA MET A 12 32.34 -10.07 -15.85
C MET A 12 31.97 -9.72 -14.40
N ASN A 13 31.12 -8.72 -14.19
CA ASN A 13 30.63 -8.36 -12.85
C ASN A 13 29.42 -9.20 -12.40
N SER A 14 28.92 -10.11 -13.24
CA SER A 14 27.85 -11.04 -12.89
C SER A 14 28.35 -12.14 -11.94
N ILE A 15 27.45 -12.68 -11.12
CA ILE A 15 27.76 -13.80 -10.20
C ILE A 15 28.35 -15.00 -10.95
N LEU A 16 27.86 -15.28 -12.17
CA LEU A 16 28.31 -16.44 -12.94
C LEU A 16 29.77 -16.36 -13.39
N TYR A 17 30.29 -15.15 -13.61
CA TYR A 17 31.59 -14.94 -14.25
C TYR A 17 32.62 -14.28 -13.33
N SER A 18 32.20 -13.70 -12.20
CA SER A 18 33.07 -12.98 -11.26
C SER A 18 33.90 -13.89 -10.36
N SER A 19 33.35 -15.04 -9.95
CA SER A 19 33.99 -15.94 -8.98
C SER A 19 33.54 -17.39 -9.19
N PRO A 20 34.33 -18.39 -8.74
CA PRO A 20 33.89 -19.78 -8.77
C PRO A 20 32.63 -19.97 -7.93
N ILE A 21 31.65 -20.67 -8.51
CA ILE A 21 30.32 -20.84 -7.91
C ILE A 21 30.34 -22.02 -6.95
N ASP A 22 29.92 -21.80 -5.70
CA ASP A 22 29.62 -22.87 -4.75
C ASP A 22 28.15 -23.31 -4.92
N PRO A 23 27.87 -24.57 -5.31
CA PRO A 23 26.50 -25.07 -5.45
C PRO A 23 25.70 -25.00 -4.14
N THR A 24 26.37 -25.04 -3.00
CA THR A 24 25.71 -25.06 -1.68
C THR A 24 25.21 -23.69 -1.24
N GLU A 25 25.79 -22.60 -1.76
CA GLU A 25 25.37 -21.23 -1.44
C GLU A 25 23.95 -20.94 -1.95
N TRP A 26 23.54 -21.54 -3.09
CA TRP A 26 22.17 -21.41 -3.61
C TRP A 26 21.13 -22.10 -2.73
N VAL A 27 21.50 -23.21 -2.08
CA VAL A 27 20.64 -23.90 -1.09
C VAL A 27 20.59 -23.11 0.24
N GLY A 28 21.49 -22.14 0.41
CA GLY A 28 21.57 -21.27 1.58
C GLY A 28 22.69 -21.63 2.55
N LEU A 29 23.52 -22.64 2.25
CA LEU A 29 24.65 -23.05 3.08
C LEU A 29 25.87 -22.19 2.75
N LYS A 30 26.33 -21.41 3.74
CA LYS A 30 27.54 -20.59 3.58
C LYS A 30 28.44 -20.77 4.78
N LYS A 31 29.71 -21.12 4.54
CA LYS A 31 30.71 -21.17 5.60
C LYS A 31 31.03 -19.74 6.05
N PHE A 32 30.60 -19.37 7.26
CA PHE A 32 30.82 -18.06 7.84
C PHE A 32 31.48 -18.19 9.22
N SER A 33 32.41 -17.30 9.53
CA SER A 33 33.06 -17.20 10.83
C SER A 33 32.93 -15.76 11.32
N PRO A 34 32.23 -15.49 12.44
CA PRO A 34 31.74 -16.42 13.47
C PRO A 34 30.39 -17.11 13.18
N LEU A 35 30.27 -18.38 13.55
CA LEU A 35 29.07 -19.22 13.30
C LEU A 35 27.79 -18.65 13.92
N LEU A 36 27.90 -18.04 15.12
CA LEU A 36 26.73 -17.54 15.85
C LEU A 36 26.00 -16.44 15.10
N GLU A 37 26.74 -15.57 14.40
CA GLU A 37 26.14 -14.47 13.63
C GLU A 37 25.32 -15.00 12.44
N TYR A 38 25.82 -16.04 11.78
CA TYR A 38 25.13 -16.72 10.70
C TYR A 38 23.85 -17.45 11.17
N LEU A 39 23.89 -18.07 12.35
CA LEU A 39 22.73 -18.76 12.93
C LEU A 39 21.75 -17.84 13.68
N ARG A 40 22.16 -16.59 13.99
CA ARG A 40 21.40 -15.64 14.82
C ARG A 40 19.94 -15.51 14.38
N ASN A 41 19.71 -15.33 13.08
CA ASN A 41 18.35 -15.09 12.56
C ASN A 41 17.46 -16.33 12.74
N ASN A 42 17.99 -17.54 12.52
CA ASN A 42 17.24 -18.79 12.71
C ASN A 42 16.97 -19.07 14.20
N LEU A 43 17.94 -18.78 15.07
CA LEU A 43 17.77 -18.92 16.52
C LEU A 43 16.73 -17.93 17.06
N LEU A 44 16.73 -16.68 16.57
CA LEU A 44 15.71 -15.70 16.92
C LEU A 44 14.32 -16.13 16.43
N MET A 45 14.21 -16.64 15.20
CA MET A 45 12.95 -17.18 14.67
C MET A 45 12.42 -18.32 15.55
N LEU A 46 13.29 -19.28 15.92
CA LEU A 46 12.92 -20.38 16.80
C LEU A 46 12.49 -19.88 18.19
N ALA A 47 13.21 -18.90 18.75
CA ALA A 47 12.86 -18.31 20.04
C ALA A 47 11.49 -17.62 20.00
N ILE A 48 11.16 -16.90 18.91
CA ILE A 48 9.84 -16.26 18.73
C ILE A 48 8.74 -17.31 18.64
N LEU A 49 8.92 -18.40 17.86
CA LEU A 49 7.95 -19.49 17.76
C LEU A 49 7.71 -20.19 19.11
N ALA A 50 8.79 -20.46 19.86
CA ALA A 50 8.68 -21.03 21.20
C ALA A 50 7.97 -20.07 22.16
N PHE A 51 8.26 -18.78 22.08
CA PHE A 51 7.65 -17.74 22.90
C PHE A 51 6.16 -17.58 22.59
N GLU A 52 5.75 -17.63 21.33
CA GLU A 52 4.34 -17.62 20.91
C GLU A 52 3.55 -18.75 21.59
N VAL A 53 4.01 -20.00 21.46
CA VAL A 53 3.37 -21.15 22.10
C VAL A 53 3.35 -21.02 23.62
N THR A 54 4.44 -20.51 24.21
CA THR A 54 4.53 -20.27 25.65
C THR A 54 3.49 -19.26 26.12
N ILE A 55 3.26 -18.17 25.39
CA ILE A 55 2.20 -17.19 25.69
C ILE A 55 0.82 -17.86 25.63
N TYR A 56 0.51 -18.60 24.56
CA TYR A 56 -0.78 -19.27 24.43
C TYR A 56 -1.05 -20.23 25.60
N ARG A 57 -0.05 -21.02 26.00
CA ARG A 57 -0.16 -21.94 27.14
C ARG A 57 -0.27 -21.21 28.47
N HIS A 58 0.47 -20.12 28.66
CA HIS A 58 0.36 -19.31 29.86
C HIS A 58 -1.04 -18.71 30.01
N GLN A 59 -1.62 -18.19 28.93
CA GLN A 59 -2.98 -17.63 28.92
C GLN A 59 -4.04 -18.70 29.20
N GLU A 60 -3.89 -19.89 28.64
CA GLU A 60 -4.76 -21.04 28.91
C GLU A 60 -4.69 -21.48 30.39
N TYR A 61 -3.47 -21.62 30.92
CA TYR A 61 -3.25 -21.98 32.33
C TYR A 61 -3.86 -20.95 33.30
N TYR A 62 -3.65 -19.66 33.04
CA TYR A 62 -4.21 -18.59 33.87
C TYR A 62 -5.76 -18.64 33.89
N ARG A 63 -6.38 -18.90 32.72
CA ARG A 63 -7.83 -19.02 32.63
C ARG A 63 -8.37 -20.22 33.38
N LEU A 64 -7.73 -21.39 33.25
CA LEU A 64 -8.12 -22.60 33.96
C LEU A 64 -7.99 -22.45 35.47
N ARG A 65 -6.88 -21.88 35.95
CA ARG A 65 -6.65 -21.67 37.39
C ARG A 65 -7.67 -20.74 38.03
N ASN A 66 -8.12 -19.74 37.29
CA ASN A 66 -9.05 -18.72 37.78
C ASN A 66 -10.52 -18.98 37.37
N ASN A 67 -10.82 -20.14 36.77
CA ASN A 67 -12.13 -20.49 36.22
C ASN A 67 -12.71 -19.41 35.27
N LEU A 68 -11.86 -18.79 34.45
CA LEU A 68 -12.26 -17.77 33.46
C LEU A 68 -12.51 -18.40 32.09
N THR A 69 -13.55 -17.95 31.40
CA THR A 69 -13.83 -18.34 30.01
C THR A 69 -13.02 -17.51 29.03
N ALA A 70 -12.79 -18.05 27.82
CA ALA A 70 -12.18 -17.27 26.74
C ALA A 70 -13.09 -16.08 26.37
N PRO A 71 -12.56 -14.85 26.24
CA PRO A 71 -13.37 -13.68 25.92
C PRO A 71 -13.93 -13.80 24.49
N VAL A 72 -15.19 -13.38 24.31
CA VAL A 72 -15.91 -13.47 23.03
C VAL A 72 -15.26 -12.61 21.95
N THR A 73 -14.71 -11.47 22.35
CA THR A 73 -13.90 -10.59 21.51
C THR A 73 -12.46 -10.57 22.02
N LYS A 74 -11.49 -10.64 21.10
CA LYS A 74 -10.05 -10.64 21.43
C LYS A 74 -9.57 -9.19 21.70
N THR A 75 -10.14 -8.53 22.70
CA THR A 75 -9.80 -7.15 23.07
C THR A 75 -8.83 -7.06 24.24
N ILE A 76 -8.22 -5.89 24.41
CA ILE A 76 -7.30 -5.58 25.52
C ILE A 76 -8.12 -5.06 26.71
N PHE A 77 -9.01 -4.10 26.46
CA PHE A 77 -9.90 -3.52 27.48
C PHE A 77 -11.31 -4.10 27.33
N HIS A 78 -11.68 -5.05 28.21
CA HIS A 78 -12.96 -5.74 28.12
C HIS A 78 -14.16 -4.90 28.60
N ASP A 79 -13.91 -3.83 29.37
CA ASP A 79 -14.90 -2.88 29.89
C ASP A 79 -15.42 -1.90 28.83
N ILE A 80 -14.67 -1.70 27.73
CA ILE A 80 -14.99 -0.68 26.74
C ILE A 80 -15.76 -1.26 25.55
N THR A 81 -16.95 -0.71 25.33
CA THR A 81 -17.87 -1.04 24.24
C THR A 81 -18.14 0.21 23.39
N ARG A 82 -18.91 0.06 22.30
CA ARG A 82 -19.35 1.17 21.44
C ARG A 82 -20.13 2.25 22.19
N GLN A 83 -20.85 1.89 23.25
CA GLN A 83 -21.62 2.87 24.05
C GLN A 83 -20.67 3.82 24.80
N HIS A 84 -19.54 3.31 25.28
CA HIS A 84 -18.54 4.10 26.01
C HIS A 84 -17.66 4.99 25.13
N LEU A 85 -17.78 4.89 23.81
CA LEU A 85 -17.00 5.69 22.87
C LEU A 85 -17.23 7.20 23.06
N ASP A 86 -18.46 7.59 23.38
CA ASP A 86 -18.89 8.98 23.41
C ASP A 86 -18.82 9.61 24.82
N ASP A 87 -18.46 8.83 25.85
CA ASP A 87 -18.43 9.27 27.26
C ASP A 87 -17.24 10.18 27.59
N GLY A 88 -16.11 10.04 26.88
CA GLY A 88 -14.91 10.85 27.13
C GLY A 88 -13.69 10.43 26.33
N ILE A 89 -12.67 11.30 26.28
CA ILE A 89 -11.47 11.12 25.44
C ILE A 89 -10.72 9.82 25.79
N VAL A 90 -10.59 9.49 27.08
CA VAL A 90 -9.88 8.28 27.52
C VAL A 90 -10.61 7.02 27.08
N ASN A 91 -11.93 6.97 27.23
CA ASN A 91 -12.74 5.82 26.81
C ASN A 91 -12.73 5.70 25.28
N CYS A 92 -12.78 6.82 24.56
CA CYS A 92 -12.61 6.87 23.11
C CYS A 92 -11.25 6.32 22.66
N ALA A 93 -10.17 6.70 23.32
CA ALA A 93 -8.83 6.17 23.03
C ALA A 93 -8.75 4.66 23.28
N ARG A 94 -9.26 4.17 24.42
CA ARG A 94 -9.32 2.72 24.72
C ARG A 94 -10.16 1.95 23.69
N TYR A 95 -11.27 2.52 23.26
CA TYR A 95 -12.11 1.94 22.21
C TYR A 95 -11.35 1.81 20.89
N PHE A 96 -10.65 2.86 20.46
CA PHE A 96 -9.85 2.80 19.24
C PHE A 96 -8.68 1.81 19.40
N ILE A 97 -7.99 1.74 20.53
CA ILE A 97 -6.95 0.72 20.75
C ILE A 97 -7.49 -0.70 20.53
N ASN A 98 -8.71 -0.99 21.00
CA ASN A 98 -9.35 -2.30 20.80
C ASN A 98 -9.83 -2.54 19.36
N TYR A 99 -10.47 -1.54 18.73
CA TYR A 99 -11.26 -1.73 17.52
C TYR A 99 -10.80 -0.88 16.33
N PHE A 100 -9.58 -0.33 16.35
CA PHE A 100 -9.05 0.51 15.27
C PHE A 100 -9.11 -0.24 13.93
N PHE A 101 -8.53 -1.44 13.86
CA PHE A 101 -8.51 -2.23 12.64
C PHE A 101 -9.90 -2.79 12.28
N TYR A 102 -10.77 -3.04 13.27
CA TYR A 102 -12.15 -3.42 13.03
C TYR A 102 -12.96 -2.33 12.32
N LYS A 103 -12.69 -1.05 12.65
CA LYS A 103 -13.35 0.11 12.00
C LYS A 103 -12.68 0.55 10.71
N PHE A 104 -11.35 0.66 10.70
CA PHE A 104 -10.56 1.27 9.61
C PHE A 104 -9.74 0.28 8.77
N GLY A 105 -10.02 -1.02 8.90
CA GLY A 105 -9.19 -2.07 8.30
C GLY A 105 -9.17 -2.06 6.77
N LEU A 106 -10.29 -1.74 6.12
CA LEU A 106 -10.34 -1.65 4.66
C LEU A 106 -9.51 -0.46 4.16
N GLU A 107 -9.67 0.70 4.79
CA GLU A 107 -8.97 1.94 4.47
C GLU A 107 -7.45 1.79 4.69
N THR A 108 -7.04 1.12 5.77
CA THR A 108 -5.62 0.78 5.99
C THR A 108 -5.09 -0.20 4.95
N CYS A 109 -5.87 -1.21 4.55
CA CYS A 109 -5.45 -2.13 3.48
C CYS A 109 -5.29 -1.41 2.14
N LEU A 110 -6.22 -0.53 1.77
CA LEU A 110 -6.13 0.23 0.53
C LEU A 110 -4.94 1.21 0.56
N LEU A 111 -4.71 1.89 1.70
CA LEU A 111 -3.55 2.76 1.88
C LEU A 111 -2.23 1.99 1.73
N LEU A 112 -2.15 0.81 2.35
CA LEU A 112 -0.99 -0.05 2.25
C LEU A 112 -0.78 -0.55 0.82
N ALA A 113 -1.85 -0.86 0.07
CA ALA A 113 -1.76 -1.23 -1.34
C ALA A 113 -1.18 -0.10 -2.18
N VAL A 114 -1.65 1.15 -1.99
CA VAL A 114 -1.07 2.32 -2.66
C VAL A 114 0.40 2.52 -2.25
N ASN A 115 0.76 2.26 -0.99
CA ASN A 115 2.15 2.32 -0.55
C ASN A 115 3.03 1.28 -1.26
N VAL A 116 2.56 0.04 -1.42
CA VAL A 116 3.28 -0.99 -2.19
C VAL A 116 3.50 -0.52 -3.63
N ILE A 117 2.46 0.01 -4.28
CA ILE A 117 2.55 0.50 -5.66
C ILE A 117 3.56 1.64 -5.77
N GLY A 118 3.52 2.59 -4.82
CA GLY A 118 4.36 3.77 -4.79
C GLY A 118 5.84 3.48 -4.48
N GLN A 119 6.13 2.51 -3.61
CA GLN A 119 7.52 2.17 -3.24
C GLN A 119 8.19 1.27 -4.29
N ARG A 120 7.44 0.36 -4.93
CA ARG A 120 8.02 -0.61 -5.87
C ARG A 120 8.19 -0.08 -7.29
N MET A 121 7.21 0.68 -7.80
CA MET A 121 7.19 1.24 -9.17
C MET A 121 7.68 0.27 -10.27
N ASP A 122 7.32 -1.01 -10.16
CA ASP A 122 7.72 -2.10 -11.07
C ASP A 122 6.51 -2.75 -11.74
N PHE A 123 6.76 -3.75 -12.60
CA PHE A 123 5.69 -4.49 -13.28
C PHE A 123 4.67 -5.13 -12.34
N TYR A 124 5.12 -5.63 -11.18
CA TYR A 124 4.22 -6.22 -10.20
C TYR A 124 3.38 -5.16 -9.48
N ALA A 125 3.91 -3.98 -9.25
CA ALA A 125 3.13 -2.85 -8.76
C ALA A 125 2.02 -2.46 -9.74
N ALA A 126 2.24 -2.53 -11.07
CA ALA A 126 1.18 -2.36 -12.06
C ALA A 126 0.07 -3.42 -11.89
N ILE A 127 0.47 -4.69 -11.69
CA ILE A 127 -0.46 -5.79 -11.42
C ILE A 127 -1.28 -5.53 -10.14
N HIS A 128 -0.63 -5.09 -9.05
CA HIS A 128 -1.32 -4.69 -7.81
C HIS A 128 -2.28 -3.52 -8.04
N ALA A 129 -1.91 -2.53 -8.86
CA ALA A 129 -2.76 -1.39 -9.20
C ALA A 129 -4.01 -1.80 -9.99
N PHE A 130 -3.88 -2.67 -11.00
CA PHE A 130 -5.03 -3.22 -11.73
C PHE A 130 -5.95 -4.03 -10.82
N CYS A 131 -5.39 -4.80 -9.89
CA CYS A 131 -6.16 -5.55 -8.91
C CYS A 131 -6.91 -4.61 -7.95
N LEU A 132 -6.26 -3.54 -7.49
CA LEU A 132 -6.86 -2.50 -6.65
C LEU A 132 -8.04 -1.83 -7.37
N ILE A 133 -7.88 -1.47 -8.64
CA ILE A 133 -8.96 -0.92 -9.47
C ILE A 133 -10.14 -1.91 -9.54
N ALA A 134 -9.88 -3.20 -9.76
CA ALA A 134 -10.93 -4.21 -9.84
C ALA A 134 -11.70 -4.37 -8.52
N VAL A 135 -11.02 -4.26 -7.37
CA VAL A 135 -11.65 -4.28 -6.04
C VAL A 135 -12.45 -3.00 -5.82
N MET A 136 -11.88 -1.83 -6.10
CA MET A 136 -12.51 -0.53 -5.85
C MET A 136 -13.65 -0.19 -6.82
N TYR A 137 -13.70 -0.83 -7.98
CA TYR A 137 -14.88 -0.79 -8.85
C TYR A 137 -16.15 -1.25 -8.13
N ARG A 138 -16.01 -2.17 -7.16
CA ARG A 138 -17.11 -2.53 -6.26
C ARG A 138 -17.18 -1.52 -5.13
N ARG A 139 -18.11 -0.58 -5.24
CA ARG A 139 -18.27 0.51 -4.26
C ARG A 139 -18.79 0.07 -2.89
N ARG A 140 -19.62 -0.98 -2.82
CA ARG A 140 -20.26 -1.40 -1.56
C ARG A 140 -19.36 -2.34 -0.76
N ARG A 141 -19.23 -2.10 0.54
CA ARG A 141 -18.47 -2.93 1.50
C ARG A 141 -18.87 -4.40 1.42
N LYS A 142 -20.17 -4.71 1.38
CA LYS A 142 -20.66 -6.09 1.23
C LYS A 142 -20.20 -6.75 -0.08
N ALA A 143 -20.17 -6.00 -1.18
CA ALA A 143 -19.70 -6.51 -2.46
C ALA A 143 -18.17 -6.71 -2.48
N ILE A 144 -17.42 -5.85 -1.78
CA ILE A 144 -15.97 -6.03 -1.57
C ILE A 144 -15.72 -7.29 -0.73
N ALA A 145 -16.48 -7.50 0.36
CA ALA A 145 -16.32 -8.65 1.24
C ALA A 145 -16.50 -9.99 0.50
N GLU A 146 -17.41 -10.07 -0.48
CA GLU A 146 -17.63 -11.28 -1.30
C GLU A 146 -16.41 -11.65 -2.17
N ILE A 147 -15.70 -10.66 -2.72
CA ILE A 147 -14.52 -10.92 -3.58
C ILE A 147 -13.21 -10.96 -2.80
N TRP A 148 -13.19 -10.43 -1.57
CA TRP A 148 -12.00 -10.29 -0.74
C TRP A 148 -11.19 -11.58 -0.53
N PRO A 149 -11.79 -12.77 -0.33
CA PRO A 149 -11.04 -14.02 -0.23
C PRO A 149 -10.25 -14.34 -1.52
N LYS A 150 -10.81 -14.00 -2.69
CA LYS A 150 -10.11 -14.17 -3.98
C LYS A 150 -8.94 -13.20 -4.09
N TYR A 151 -9.10 -11.97 -3.61
CA TYR A 151 -8.02 -10.99 -3.53
C TYR A 151 -6.89 -11.46 -2.61
N CYS A 152 -7.20 -11.98 -1.42
CA CYS A 152 -6.19 -12.54 -0.50
C CYS A 152 -5.43 -13.72 -1.13
N CYS A 153 -6.15 -14.62 -1.81
CA CYS A 153 -5.54 -15.73 -2.53
C CYS A 153 -4.59 -15.25 -3.63
N PHE A 154 -5.03 -14.26 -4.42
CA PHE A 154 -4.21 -13.63 -5.43
C PHE A 154 -2.91 -13.03 -4.86
N LEU A 155 -3.00 -12.27 -3.76
CA LEU A 155 -1.83 -11.69 -3.09
C LEU A 155 -0.85 -12.79 -2.63
N ALA A 156 -1.36 -13.87 -2.04
CA ALA A 156 -0.53 -14.99 -1.60
C ALA A 156 0.18 -15.69 -2.79
N CYS A 157 -0.54 -15.93 -3.88
CA CYS A 157 0.02 -16.51 -5.09
C CYS A 157 1.10 -15.62 -5.71
N ILE A 158 0.86 -14.31 -5.82
CA ILE A 158 1.83 -13.36 -6.36
C ILE A 158 3.07 -13.27 -5.48
N LEU A 159 2.92 -13.18 -4.15
CA LEU A 159 4.06 -13.16 -3.23
C LEU A 159 4.91 -14.43 -3.36
N THR A 160 4.27 -15.59 -3.45
CA THR A 160 4.96 -16.88 -3.63
C THR A 160 5.72 -16.91 -4.96
N PHE A 161 5.08 -16.45 -6.03
CA PHE A 161 5.71 -16.38 -7.36
C PHE A 161 6.90 -15.43 -7.40
N GLN A 162 6.78 -14.25 -6.79
CA GLN A 162 7.88 -13.29 -6.70
C GLN A 162 9.03 -13.81 -5.85
N TYR A 163 8.76 -14.57 -4.79
CA TYR A 163 9.80 -15.22 -4.01
C TYR A 163 10.59 -16.24 -4.87
N PHE A 164 9.90 -17.05 -5.69
CA PHE A 164 10.55 -17.96 -6.63
C PHE A 164 11.42 -17.23 -7.66
N ILE A 165 10.99 -16.06 -8.13
CA ILE A 165 11.79 -15.20 -9.01
C ILE A 165 13.07 -14.73 -8.30
N CYS A 166 12.99 -14.32 -7.04
CA CYS A 166 14.16 -13.90 -6.28
C CYS A 166 15.17 -15.04 -6.06
N ILE A 167 14.71 -16.29 -5.96
CA ILE A 167 15.59 -17.47 -5.88
C ILE A 167 16.30 -17.71 -7.21
N GLY A 168 15.59 -17.61 -8.34
CA GLY A 168 16.12 -17.87 -9.67
C GLY A 168 16.57 -19.31 -9.88
N ILE A 169 17.30 -19.55 -10.99
CA ILE A 169 17.87 -20.86 -11.32
C ILE A 169 19.21 -21.09 -10.60
N PRO A 170 19.57 -22.35 -10.30
CA PRO A 170 20.85 -22.66 -9.67
C PRO A 170 22.04 -22.18 -10.53
N PRO A 171 22.93 -21.33 -9.98
CA PRO A 171 24.08 -20.81 -10.73
C PRO A 171 25.07 -21.92 -11.13
N ALA A 172 25.10 -23.04 -10.39
CA ALA A 172 25.94 -24.20 -10.68
C ALA A 172 25.67 -24.86 -12.05
N ALA A 173 24.51 -24.62 -12.67
CA ALA A 173 24.21 -25.10 -14.00
C ALA A 173 24.98 -24.36 -15.11
N CYS A 174 25.66 -23.25 -14.79
CA CYS A 174 26.43 -22.40 -15.71
C CYS A 174 25.64 -21.98 -16.97
N LYS A 175 24.31 -21.90 -16.87
CA LYS A 175 23.42 -21.42 -17.92
C LYS A 175 22.94 -20.03 -17.54
N ASP A 176 23.17 -19.09 -18.45
CA ASP A 176 22.68 -17.73 -18.32
C ASP A 176 21.21 -17.64 -18.76
N TYR A 177 20.55 -16.55 -18.38
CA TYR A 177 19.17 -16.31 -18.74
C TYR A 177 19.00 -15.85 -20.21
N PRO A 178 17.86 -16.14 -20.85
CA PRO A 178 17.65 -15.81 -22.27
C PRO A 178 17.78 -14.32 -22.62
N TRP A 179 17.40 -13.42 -21.70
CA TRP A 179 17.52 -11.96 -21.89
C TRP A 179 18.96 -11.44 -21.81
N ARG A 180 19.94 -12.29 -21.46
CA ARG A 180 21.39 -11.97 -21.47
C ARG A 180 22.15 -12.71 -22.57
N PHE A 181 21.47 -13.34 -23.52
CA PHE A 181 22.14 -13.94 -24.67
C PHE A 181 22.74 -12.86 -25.59
N PRO A 182 23.81 -13.17 -26.37
CA PRO A 182 24.52 -12.16 -27.19
C PRO A 182 23.68 -11.40 -28.22
N ASN A 183 22.49 -11.90 -28.56
CA ASN A 183 21.56 -11.25 -29.49
C ASN A 183 20.41 -10.52 -28.78
N ALA A 184 20.35 -10.55 -27.45
CA ALA A 184 19.30 -9.90 -26.68
C ALA A 184 19.52 -8.38 -26.63
N THR A 185 18.48 -7.61 -26.91
CA THR A 185 18.49 -6.15 -26.93
C THR A 185 17.91 -5.53 -25.65
N VAL A 186 17.68 -6.33 -24.61
CA VAL A 186 17.00 -5.88 -23.40
C VAL A 186 17.99 -5.20 -22.47
N ASP A 187 17.76 -3.90 -22.22
CA ASP A 187 18.57 -3.14 -21.28
C ASP A 187 18.38 -3.61 -19.83
N SER A 188 19.47 -3.52 -19.05
CA SER A 188 19.48 -3.87 -17.62
C SER A 188 18.41 -3.13 -16.80
N ASN A 189 18.07 -1.90 -17.16
CA ASN A 189 17.01 -1.14 -16.48
C ASN A 189 15.61 -1.72 -16.76
N VAL A 190 15.37 -2.24 -17.97
CA VAL A 190 14.10 -2.88 -18.34
C VAL A 190 13.95 -4.22 -17.63
N ILE A 191 15.02 -5.02 -17.55
CA ILE A 191 15.05 -6.28 -16.79
C ILE A 191 14.69 -6.03 -15.32
N LYS A 192 15.27 -4.98 -14.73
CA LYS A 192 14.99 -4.57 -13.35
C LYS A 192 13.54 -4.13 -13.14
N TRP A 193 12.98 -3.34 -14.06
CA TRP A 193 11.58 -2.89 -13.98
C TRP A 193 10.59 -4.05 -14.12
N LEU A 194 10.88 -5.02 -15.00
CA LEU A 194 10.10 -6.25 -15.14
C LEU A 194 10.22 -7.19 -13.93
N TYR A 195 11.17 -6.92 -13.04
CA TYR A 195 11.50 -7.74 -11.89
C TYR A 195 11.80 -9.19 -12.30
N PHE A 196 12.58 -9.36 -13.38
CA PHE A 196 13.04 -10.66 -13.84
C PHE A 196 14.21 -11.17 -12.99
N PRO A 197 14.36 -12.50 -12.85
CA PRO A 197 15.53 -13.04 -12.20
C PRO A 197 16.77 -12.71 -13.03
N ASP A 198 17.89 -12.34 -12.44
CA ASP A 198 19.12 -12.12 -13.22
C ASP A 198 20.34 -12.28 -12.32
N PHE A 199 21.44 -12.79 -12.88
CA PHE A 199 22.69 -12.93 -12.16
C PHE A 199 23.47 -11.62 -12.09
N HIS A 200 23.29 -10.73 -13.08
CA HIS A 200 23.91 -9.40 -13.05
C HIS A 200 23.06 -8.41 -12.25
N THR A 201 21.81 -8.16 -12.66
CA THR A 201 20.90 -7.23 -11.98
C THR A 201 19.89 -7.96 -11.13
N ARG A 202 20.32 -8.44 -9.95
CA ARG A 202 19.46 -9.20 -9.04
C ARG A 202 18.21 -8.40 -8.62
N PRO A 203 17.01 -9.03 -8.62
CA PRO A 203 15.82 -8.41 -8.06
C PRO A 203 16.02 -8.16 -6.55
N ASN A 204 15.59 -7.00 -6.07
CA ASN A 204 15.73 -6.64 -4.66
C ASN A 204 14.68 -7.37 -3.82
N PRO A 205 15.06 -8.28 -2.89
CA PRO A 205 14.11 -9.05 -2.10
C PRO A 205 13.41 -8.23 -1.01
N VAL A 206 13.91 -7.04 -0.67
CA VAL A 206 13.28 -6.15 0.33
C VAL A 206 11.87 -5.74 -0.10
N PHE A 207 11.61 -5.67 -1.41
CA PHE A 207 10.27 -5.35 -1.92
C PHE A 207 9.19 -6.35 -1.47
N LEU A 208 9.55 -7.62 -1.28
CA LEU A 208 8.63 -8.65 -0.80
C LEU A 208 8.10 -8.37 0.61
N VAL A 209 8.82 -7.57 1.41
CA VAL A 209 8.35 -7.17 2.75
C VAL A 209 7.10 -6.30 2.64
N TYR A 210 7.01 -5.42 1.63
CA TYR A 210 5.83 -4.59 1.42
C TYR A 210 4.61 -5.42 1.02
N ASP A 211 4.81 -6.40 0.13
CA ASP A 211 3.75 -7.32 -0.29
C ASP A 211 3.31 -8.25 0.85
N PHE A 212 4.25 -8.69 1.69
CA PHE A 212 3.94 -9.46 2.90
C PHE A 212 3.10 -8.64 3.88
N MET A 213 3.45 -7.38 4.14
CA MET A 213 2.66 -6.50 5.00
C MET A 213 1.25 -6.29 4.43
N LEU A 214 1.14 -6.11 3.11
CA LEU A 214 -0.16 -5.99 2.43
C LEU A 214 -1.00 -7.28 2.60
N LEU A 215 -0.39 -8.44 2.41
CA LEU A 215 -1.06 -9.74 2.60
C LEU A 215 -1.49 -9.94 4.06
N LEU A 216 -0.64 -9.57 5.03
CA LEU A 216 -0.96 -9.63 6.45
C LEU A 216 -2.19 -8.76 6.76
N CYS A 217 -2.18 -7.49 6.37
CA CYS A 217 -3.34 -6.62 6.57
C CYS A 217 -4.59 -7.13 5.85
N ALA A 218 -4.47 -7.60 4.61
CA ALA A 218 -5.61 -8.16 3.86
C ALA A 218 -6.19 -9.42 4.53
N SER A 219 -5.34 -10.28 5.12
CA SER A 219 -5.76 -11.46 5.86
C SER A 219 -6.48 -11.11 7.17
N LEU A 220 -6.00 -10.10 7.89
CA LEU A 220 -6.70 -9.56 9.06
C LEU A 220 -8.04 -8.95 8.66
N GLN A 221 -8.09 -8.22 7.53
CA GLN A 221 -9.33 -7.62 7.04
C GLN A 221 -10.35 -8.67 6.61
N ARG A 222 -9.89 -9.81 6.08
CA ARG A 222 -10.76 -10.97 5.82
C ARG A 222 -11.41 -11.46 7.12
N GLN A 223 -10.63 -11.60 8.19
CA GLN A 223 -11.18 -11.99 9.49
C GLN A 223 -12.20 -10.97 10.02
N VAL A 224 -11.94 -9.67 9.83
CA VAL A 224 -12.90 -8.60 10.19
C VAL A 224 -14.22 -8.75 9.43
N PHE A 225 -14.19 -9.06 8.13
CA PHE A 225 -15.41 -9.32 7.34
C PHE A 225 -16.20 -10.55 7.82
N GLU A 226 -15.53 -11.56 8.37
CA GLU A 226 -16.19 -12.72 8.97
C GLU A 226 -16.77 -12.38 10.37
N GLU A 227 -16.07 -11.55 11.14
CA GLU A 227 -16.47 -11.14 12.49
C GLU A 227 -17.61 -10.11 12.51
N GLU A 228 -17.68 -9.17 11.55
CA GLU A 228 -18.74 -8.15 11.48
C GLU A 228 -20.16 -8.76 11.34
N ASN A 229 -20.26 -10.00 10.84
CA ASN A 229 -21.53 -10.70 10.73
C ASN A 229 -22.02 -11.29 12.08
N LYS A 230 -21.12 -11.48 13.05
CA LYS A 230 -21.45 -12.08 14.36
C LYS A 230 -22.18 -11.07 15.24
N ALA A 231 -23.38 -11.42 15.71
CA ALA A 231 -24.21 -10.52 16.53
C ALA A 231 -23.52 -10.09 17.84
N ALA A 232 -22.80 -11.01 18.51
CA ALA A 232 -22.08 -10.70 19.74
C ALA A 232 -21.01 -9.61 19.54
N VAL A 233 -20.30 -9.64 18.41
CA VAL A 233 -19.28 -8.63 18.07
C VAL A 233 -19.94 -7.30 17.73
N ARG A 234 -21.05 -7.32 16.97
CA ARG A 234 -21.80 -6.10 16.61
C ARG A 234 -22.31 -5.34 17.82
N ILE A 235 -22.75 -6.01 18.88
CA ILE A 235 -23.20 -5.35 20.12
C ILE A 235 -22.03 -4.65 20.82
N MET A 236 -20.85 -5.26 20.87
CA MET A 236 -19.69 -4.72 21.58
C MET A 236 -18.95 -3.63 20.78
N ALA A 237 -18.63 -3.92 19.51
CA ALA A 237 -17.82 -3.07 18.63
C ALA A 237 -18.65 -2.12 17.74
N GLY A 238 -19.99 -2.26 17.77
CA GLY A 238 -20.90 -1.53 16.91
C GLY A 238 -20.98 -2.06 15.48
N ASP A 239 -21.99 -1.60 14.77
CA ASP A 239 -22.22 -1.95 13.38
C ASP A 239 -21.24 -1.23 12.42
N ASN A 240 -20.89 -1.91 11.33
CA ASN A 240 -20.05 -1.42 10.21
C ASN A 240 -20.84 -1.37 8.89
N VAL A 241 -22.14 -1.66 8.91
CA VAL A 241 -23.00 -1.58 7.73
C VAL A 241 -23.14 -0.12 7.28
N GLU A 242 -22.98 0.11 5.98
CA GLU A 242 -23.20 1.42 5.37
C GLU A 242 -24.62 1.94 5.60
N ILE A 243 -24.74 3.23 5.95
CA ILE A 243 -26.02 3.92 6.12
C ILE A 243 -26.72 4.05 4.75
N CYS A 244 -28.05 4.01 4.75
CA CYS A 244 -28.84 4.20 3.53
C CYS A 244 -28.60 5.61 2.95
N ARG A 245 -28.19 5.66 1.68
CA ARG A 245 -27.71 6.88 0.99
C ARG A 245 -28.84 7.81 0.51
N ASP A 246 -30.09 7.36 0.60
CA ASP A 246 -31.26 8.06 0.07
C ASP A 246 -32.02 8.88 1.15
N LEU A 247 -31.59 8.86 2.41
CA LEU A 247 -32.23 9.67 3.46
C LEU A 247 -31.66 11.09 3.50
N ASP A 248 -32.56 12.07 3.66
CA ASP A 248 -32.23 13.46 3.94
C ASP A 248 -31.80 13.64 5.41
N ALA A 249 -30.95 14.62 5.69
CA ALA A 249 -30.41 14.87 7.03
C ALA A 249 -31.51 15.10 8.09
N ALA A 250 -32.63 15.73 7.70
CA ALA A 250 -33.75 16.01 8.60
C ALA A 250 -34.52 14.74 9.02
N SER A 251 -34.76 13.82 8.09
CA SER A 251 -35.42 12.54 8.39
C SER A 251 -34.48 11.55 9.08
N PHE A 252 -33.18 11.63 8.77
CA PHE A 252 -32.13 10.84 9.42
C PHE A 252 -31.86 11.27 10.87
N SER A 253 -31.93 12.57 11.18
CA SER A 253 -31.68 13.11 12.52
C SER A 253 -32.55 12.47 13.61
N GLN A 254 -33.83 12.19 13.31
CA GLN A 254 -34.75 11.55 14.26
C GLN A 254 -34.39 10.08 14.58
N HIS A 255 -33.68 9.40 13.69
CA HIS A 255 -33.32 7.98 13.83
C HIS A 255 -31.84 7.78 14.16
N ASN A 256 -31.08 8.87 14.34
CA ASN A 256 -29.65 8.81 14.60
C ASN A 256 -29.40 8.43 16.07
N PRO A 257 -28.73 7.29 16.36
CA PRO A 257 -28.42 6.89 17.73
C PRO A 257 -27.32 7.74 18.38
N VAL A 258 -26.62 8.59 17.63
CA VAL A 258 -25.52 9.42 18.13
C VAL A 258 -26.05 10.75 18.67
N PRO A 259 -25.69 11.15 19.91
CA PRO A 259 -26.12 12.42 20.47
C PRO A 259 -25.51 13.61 19.73
N ASP A 260 -26.17 14.75 19.80
CA ASP A 260 -25.68 15.99 19.20
C ASP A 260 -24.39 16.48 19.89
N PHE A 261 -23.33 16.62 19.09
CA PHE A 261 -22.00 17.06 19.51
C PHE A 261 -21.64 18.47 19.02
N ILE A 262 -22.54 19.15 18.29
CA ILE A 262 -22.26 20.48 17.69
C ILE A 262 -22.01 21.54 18.76
N HIS A 263 -22.68 21.41 19.91
CA HIS A 263 -22.61 22.37 21.01
C HIS A 263 -21.37 22.22 21.90
N CYS A 264 -20.42 21.34 21.56
CA CYS A 264 -19.12 21.19 22.24
C CYS A 264 -19.21 21.10 23.77
N ARG A 265 -20.11 20.26 24.31
CA ARG A 265 -20.29 20.12 25.77
C ARG A 265 -19.09 19.44 26.44
N SER A 266 -18.38 18.58 25.71
CA SER A 266 -17.15 17.92 26.17
C SER A 266 -15.96 18.23 25.26
N TYR A 267 -14.73 18.00 25.75
CA TYR A 267 -13.53 18.08 24.91
C TYR A 267 -13.56 17.07 23.75
N LEU A 268 -14.20 15.93 23.95
CA LEU A 268 -14.40 14.93 22.91
C LEU A 268 -15.35 15.47 21.82
N ASP A 269 -16.38 16.21 22.18
CA ASP A 269 -17.28 16.86 21.23
C ASP A 269 -16.57 17.96 20.43
N MET A 270 -15.73 18.76 21.09
CA MET A 270 -14.87 19.74 20.37
C MET A 270 -13.98 19.05 19.34
N PHE A 271 -13.36 17.93 19.69
CA PHE A 271 -12.57 17.13 18.75
C PHE A 271 -13.43 16.56 17.61
N LYS A 272 -14.63 16.04 17.92
CA LYS A 272 -15.58 15.56 16.89
C LYS A 272 -15.96 16.67 15.92
N VAL A 273 -16.31 17.86 16.40
CA VAL A 273 -16.64 19.00 15.53
C VAL A 273 -15.47 19.35 14.62
N ILE A 274 -14.25 19.39 15.16
CA ILE A 274 -13.05 19.65 14.34
C ILE A 274 -12.88 18.56 13.25
N MET A 275 -12.97 17.30 13.65
CA MET A 275 -12.75 16.17 12.75
C MET A 275 -13.85 15.96 11.72
N PHE A 276 -15.12 16.24 12.04
CA PHE A 276 -16.24 16.00 11.11
C PHE A 276 -16.59 17.23 10.27
N SER A 277 -16.43 18.45 10.79
CA SER A 277 -16.79 19.68 10.07
C SER A 277 -15.62 20.31 9.31
N TYR A 278 -14.42 20.35 9.89
CA TYR A 278 -13.28 21.06 9.26
C TYR A 278 -12.34 20.16 8.46
N LEU A 279 -12.37 18.84 8.68
CA LEU A 279 -11.53 17.91 7.93
C LEU A 279 -11.77 18.00 6.42
N PHE A 280 -12.99 18.31 5.98
CA PHE A 280 -13.35 18.37 4.56
C PHE A 280 -12.51 19.43 3.84
N TRP A 281 -12.46 20.64 4.41
CA TRP A 281 -11.67 21.74 3.89
C TRP A 281 -10.17 21.46 3.96
N PHE A 282 -9.72 20.79 5.03
CA PHE A 282 -8.33 20.35 5.16
C PHE A 282 -7.93 19.36 4.05
N VAL A 283 -8.78 18.39 3.71
CA VAL A 283 -8.53 17.48 2.58
C VAL A 283 -8.45 18.26 1.27
N LEU A 284 -9.33 19.24 1.04
CA LEU A 284 -9.25 20.10 -0.16
C LEU A 284 -7.93 20.87 -0.24
N THR A 285 -7.39 21.35 0.88
CA THR A 285 -6.06 21.97 0.93
C THR A 285 -4.96 20.97 0.54
N ILE A 286 -5.04 19.71 1.00
CA ILE A 286 -4.08 18.67 0.58
C ILE A 286 -4.15 18.45 -0.93
N ILE A 287 -5.36 18.36 -1.53
CA ILE A 287 -5.52 18.23 -2.99
C ILE A 287 -4.89 19.43 -3.73
N PHE A 288 -5.06 20.63 -3.19
CA PHE A 288 -4.45 21.82 -3.78
C PHE A 288 -2.92 21.75 -3.77
N ILE A 289 -2.33 21.33 -2.64
CA ILE A 289 -0.88 21.13 -2.52
C ILE A 289 -0.41 20.03 -3.48
N THR A 290 -1.14 18.91 -3.59
CA THR A 290 -0.78 17.82 -4.54
C THR A 290 -0.85 18.30 -5.99
N GLY A 291 -1.79 19.19 -6.32
CA GLY A 291 -1.93 19.77 -7.65
C GLY A 291 -0.93 20.88 -8.00
N THR A 292 -0.29 21.52 -7.01
CA THR A 292 0.63 22.66 -7.23
C THR A 292 2.11 22.31 -7.09
N THR A 293 2.44 21.26 -6.32
CA THR A 293 3.82 20.83 -6.08
C THR A 293 4.55 20.36 -7.34
N ARG A 294 3.82 19.90 -8.36
CA ARG A 294 4.38 19.39 -9.63
C ARG A 294 3.64 19.95 -10.83
N ILE A 295 4.38 20.19 -11.91
CA ILE A 295 3.82 20.54 -13.21
C ILE A 295 3.65 19.25 -14.00
N SER A 296 2.41 18.75 -14.07
CA SER A 296 2.03 17.57 -14.85
C SER A 296 0.58 17.72 -15.31
N ILE A 297 0.23 17.11 -16.44
CA ILE A 297 -1.18 17.02 -16.87
C ILE A 297 -2.07 16.36 -15.81
N PHE A 298 -1.53 15.42 -15.04
CA PHE A 298 -2.25 14.79 -13.93
C PHE A 298 -2.54 15.77 -12.78
N CYS A 299 -1.66 16.76 -12.57
CA CYS A 299 -1.85 17.80 -11.56
C CYS A 299 -2.98 18.76 -11.91
N MET A 300 -3.20 19.02 -13.21
CA MET A 300 -4.31 19.86 -13.68
C MET A 300 -5.68 19.31 -13.23
N GLY A 301 -5.88 17.99 -13.27
CA GLY A 301 -7.13 17.39 -12.81
C GLY A 301 -7.38 17.58 -11.30
N TYR A 302 -6.34 17.51 -10.46
CA TYR A 302 -6.47 17.81 -9.03
C TYR A 302 -6.82 19.28 -8.78
N LEU A 303 -6.23 20.21 -9.54
CA LEU A 303 -6.56 21.64 -9.44
C LEU A 303 -8.00 21.93 -9.85
N VAL A 304 -8.46 21.36 -10.97
CA VAL A 304 -9.85 21.50 -11.44
C VAL A 304 -10.82 20.95 -10.39
N ALA A 305 -10.55 19.76 -9.84
CA ALA A 305 -11.39 19.19 -8.78
C ALA A 305 -11.39 20.06 -7.52
N CYS A 306 -10.22 20.56 -7.09
CA CYS A 306 -10.10 21.42 -5.92
C CYS A 306 -10.91 22.71 -6.09
N PHE A 307 -10.77 23.42 -7.21
CA PHE A 307 -11.54 24.64 -7.46
C PHE A 307 -13.04 24.37 -7.55
N TYR A 308 -13.45 23.25 -8.15
CA TYR A 308 -14.85 22.84 -8.18
C TYR A 308 -15.42 22.63 -6.77
N PHE A 309 -14.73 21.87 -5.91
CA PHE A 309 -15.17 21.64 -4.53
C PHE A 309 -15.07 22.87 -3.63
N LEU A 310 -14.12 23.79 -3.87
CA LEU A 310 -14.05 25.05 -3.12
C LEU A 310 -15.20 25.99 -3.49
N LEU A 311 -15.59 26.04 -4.77
CA LEU A 311 -16.67 26.91 -5.24
C LEU A 311 -18.07 26.39 -4.87
N PHE A 312 -18.30 25.08 -5.02
CA PHE A 312 -19.61 24.46 -4.81
C PHE A 312 -19.72 23.65 -3.51
N GLY A 313 -18.67 23.60 -2.69
CA GLY A 313 -18.58 22.73 -1.50
C GLY A 313 -19.66 23.00 -0.46
N GLY A 314 -19.95 24.28 -0.18
CA GLY A 314 -21.01 24.67 0.77
C GLY A 314 -22.39 24.13 0.36
N ASP A 315 -22.75 24.31 -0.90
CA ASP A 315 -24.03 23.82 -1.45
C ASP A 315 -24.06 22.29 -1.57
N LEU A 316 -22.92 21.66 -1.85
CA LEU A 316 -22.78 20.20 -1.93
C LEU A 316 -23.00 19.52 -0.57
N LEU A 317 -22.61 20.15 0.53
CA LEU A 317 -22.84 19.65 1.89
C LEU A 317 -24.32 19.70 2.30
N LEU A 318 -25.12 20.57 1.68
CA LEU A 318 -26.57 20.67 1.92
C LEU A 318 -27.38 19.67 1.07
N LYS A 319 -26.78 19.12 0.01
CA LYS A 319 -27.41 18.10 -0.84
C LYS A 319 -27.40 16.71 -0.17
N PRO A 320 -28.29 15.79 -0.58
CA PRO A 320 -28.27 14.43 -0.05
C PRO A 320 -26.93 13.73 -0.31
N ILE A 321 -26.54 12.88 0.65
CA ILE A 321 -25.22 12.23 0.74
C ILE A 321 -24.86 11.47 -0.55
N LYS A 322 -25.85 10.92 -1.25
CA LYS A 322 -25.67 10.24 -2.54
C LYS A 322 -24.95 11.08 -3.60
N SER A 323 -25.23 12.38 -3.67
CA SER A 323 -24.65 13.27 -4.67
C SER A 323 -23.17 13.55 -4.36
N ILE A 324 -22.87 13.97 -3.13
CA ILE A 324 -21.50 14.28 -2.70
C ILE A 324 -20.61 13.05 -2.79
N LEU A 325 -21.07 11.88 -2.33
CA LEU A 325 -20.28 10.65 -2.42
C LEU A 325 -19.98 10.24 -3.87
N ARG A 326 -20.86 10.54 -4.84
CA ARG A 326 -20.60 10.22 -6.25
C ARG A 326 -19.43 11.04 -6.80
N TYR A 327 -19.39 12.35 -6.51
CA TYR A 327 -18.26 13.20 -6.89
C TYR A 327 -16.99 12.80 -6.16
N TRP A 328 -17.13 12.38 -4.90
CA TRP A 328 -16.01 11.89 -4.11
C TRP A 328 -15.43 10.57 -4.65
N ASP A 329 -16.27 9.60 -5.04
CA ASP A 329 -15.81 8.38 -5.69
C ASP A 329 -15.06 8.68 -6.99
N PHE A 330 -15.54 9.66 -7.78
CA PHE A 330 -14.87 10.06 -9.02
C PHE A 330 -13.47 10.62 -8.75
N LEU A 331 -13.32 11.40 -7.67
CA LEU A 331 -12.04 11.92 -7.24
C LEU A 331 -11.09 10.81 -6.74
N ILE A 332 -11.61 9.84 -5.98
CA ILE A 332 -10.83 8.66 -5.55
C ILE A 332 -10.40 7.83 -6.77
N ALA A 333 -11.31 7.61 -7.72
CA ALA A 333 -11.02 6.90 -8.96
C ALA A 333 -9.97 7.64 -9.80
N TYR A 334 -10.06 8.97 -9.89
CA TYR A 334 -9.06 9.80 -10.54
C TYR A 334 -7.69 9.63 -9.88
N ASN A 335 -7.62 9.62 -8.54
CA ASN A 335 -6.36 9.43 -7.82
C ASN A 335 -5.70 8.07 -8.13
N ILE A 336 -6.47 6.99 -8.07
CA ILE A 336 -5.97 5.64 -8.40
C ILE A 336 -5.52 5.56 -9.86
N PHE A 337 -6.26 6.20 -10.76
CA PHE A 337 -5.89 6.29 -12.17
C PHE A 337 -4.55 7.00 -12.36
N VAL A 338 -4.33 8.14 -11.68
CA VAL A 338 -3.05 8.87 -11.73
C VAL A 338 -1.91 8.00 -11.21
N ILE A 339 -2.08 7.35 -10.05
CA ILE A 339 -1.08 6.44 -9.47
C ILE A 339 -0.73 5.31 -10.45
N THR A 340 -1.75 4.69 -11.05
CA THR A 340 -1.59 3.59 -12.01
C THR A 340 -0.88 4.05 -13.28
N MET A 341 -1.27 5.21 -13.82
CA MET A 341 -0.64 5.76 -15.02
C MET A 341 0.81 6.14 -14.76
N LYS A 342 1.13 6.75 -13.62
CA LYS A 342 2.52 7.02 -13.23
C LYS A 342 3.34 5.74 -13.12
N ASN A 343 2.78 4.70 -12.51
CA ASN A 343 3.44 3.40 -12.43
C ASN A 343 3.71 2.81 -13.84
N VAL A 344 2.73 2.80 -14.74
CA VAL A 344 2.92 2.30 -16.11
C VAL A 344 3.93 3.14 -16.87
N LEU A 345 3.90 4.46 -16.72
CA LEU A 345 4.84 5.38 -17.36
C LEU A 345 6.26 5.30 -16.78
N SER A 346 6.45 4.71 -15.59
CA SER A 346 7.77 4.52 -14.99
C SER A 346 8.70 3.65 -15.83
N ILE A 347 8.16 2.73 -16.67
CA ILE A 347 8.99 1.95 -17.61
C ILE A 347 9.67 2.86 -18.65
N ALA A 348 8.95 3.88 -19.14
CA ALA A 348 9.50 4.85 -20.07
C ALA A 348 10.57 5.69 -19.37
N ALA A 349 10.29 6.12 -18.13
CA ALA A 349 11.20 6.94 -17.33
C ALA A 349 12.50 6.22 -16.92
N CYS A 350 12.43 4.98 -16.43
CA CYS A 350 13.58 4.25 -15.91
C CYS A 350 14.25 3.37 -16.98
N GLY A 351 13.47 2.79 -17.90
CA GLY A 351 13.94 1.87 -18.93
C GLY A 351 14.53 2.56 -20.16
N TYR A 352 13.86 3.58 -20.69
CA TYR A 352 14.15 4.18 -22.00
C TYR A 352 14.61 5.64 -21.94
N ILE A 353 15.11 6.09 -20.78
CA ILE A 353 15.45 7.51 -20.53
C ILE A 353 16.33 8.13 -21.61
N ASN A 354 17.33 7.40 -22.11
CA ASN A 354 18.27 7.91 -23.12
C ASN A 354 17.58 8.21 -24.45
N SER A 355 16.66 7.34 -24.90
CA SER A 355 15.93 7.55 -26.15
C SER A 355 14.85 8.64 -26.02
N LEU A 356 14.27 8.80 -24.83
CA LEU A 356 13.23 9.79 -24.57
C LEU A 356 13.81 11.21 -24.45
N ILE A 357 14.99 11.37 -23.85
CA ILE A 357 15.67 12.67 -23.77
C ILE A 357 16.04 13.17 -25.18
N THR A 358 16.54 12.30 -26.05
CA THR A 358 16.96 12.71 -27.40
C THR A 358 15.79 13.03 -28.32
N ASN A 359 14.68 12.28 -28.22
CA ASN A 359 13.60 12.36 -29.20
C ASN A 359 12.35 13.11 -28.71
N SER A 360 12.12 13.23 -27.40
CA SER A 360 10.82 13.68 -26.87
C SER A 360 10.91 14.29 -25.45
N CYS A 361 11.79 15.27 -25.24
CA CYS A 361 11.86 15.99 -23.95
C CYS A 361 10.52 16.66 -23.54
N TRP A 362 9.70 17.10 -24.49
CA TRP A 362 8.37 17.66 -24.21
C TRP A 362 7.45 16.67 -23.47
N LEU A 363 7.56 15.37 -23.76
CA LEU A 363 6.74 14.32 -23.14
C LEU A 363 7.16 14.08 -21.68
N ILE A 364 8.46 14.12 -21.40
CA ILE A 364 9.02 14.01 -20.05
C ILE A 364 8.51 15.16 -19.18
N GLN A 365 8.52 16.38 -19.72
CA GLN A 365 8.04 17.58 -19.00
C GLN A 365 6.52 17.57 -18.81
N ALA A 366 5.73 17.19 -19.83
CA ALA A 366 4.27 17.20 -19.76
C ALA A 366 3.71 16.18 -18.75
N LEU A 367 4.34 15.00 -18.65
CA LEU A 367 3.91 13.93 -17.75
C LEU A 367 4.65 13.93 -16.41
N SER A 368 5.73 14.71 -16.28
CA SER A 368 6.63 14.74 -15.12
C SER A 368 7.24 13.37 -14.83
N LEU A 369 7.89 12.77 -15.83
CA LEU A 369 8.50 11.44 -15.72
C LEU A 369 9.82 11.53 -14.94
N ALA A 370 9.86 10.96 -13.74
CA ALA A 370 11.09 10.77 -12.98
C ALA A 370 11.24 9.30 -12.51
N CYS A 371 12.47 8.81 -12.47
CA CYS A 371 12.78 7.52 -11.84
C CYS A 371 13.13 7.78 -10.37
N THR A 372 12.27 7.36 -9.45
CA THR A 372 12.42 7.61 -8.00
C THR A 372 13.28 6.58 -7.27
N ILE A 373 13.55 5.43 -7.89
CA ILE A 373 14.31 4.33 -7.27
C ILE A 373 15.82 4.57 -7.46
N LYS A 374 16.54 4.68 -6.33
CA LYS A 374 17.99 4.99 -6.28
C LYS A 374 18.89 3.98 -6.99
N ASP A 375 18.45 2.73 -7.10
CA ASP A 375 19.28 1.63 -7.63
C ASP A 375 19.33 1.57 -9.17
N TYR A 376 18.73 2.52 -9.90
CA TYR A 376 18.84 2.54 -11.37
C TYR A 376 20.15 3.21 -11.78
N LYS A 377 20.86 2.64 -12.79
CA LYS A 377 22.07 3.25 -13.32
C LYS A 377 21.71 4.56 -14.03
N ASN A 378 21.81 5.68 -13.31
CA ASN A 378 21.86 7.00 -13.94
C ASN A 378 23.22 7.12 -14.64
N ARG A 379 23.24 7.12 -15.97
CA ARG A 379 24.43 7.52 -16.71
C ARG A 379 24.63 9.02 -16.43
N ASN A 380 25.55 9.33 -15.54
CA ASN A 380 25.92 10.68 -15.06
C ASN A 380 26.45 11.65 -16.15
N ASN A 381 26.31 11.33 -17.44
CA ASN A 381 26.74 12.20 -18.54
C ASN A 381 25.59 13.08 -19.05
N LEU A 382 24.77 13.65 -18.15
CA LEU A 382 23.65 14.53 -18.51
C LEU A 382 23.88 15.99 -18.10
N GLY A 383 25.11 16.48 -18.20
CA GLY A 383 25.48 17.87 -17.92
C GLY A 383 24.86 18.91 -18.87
N GLN A 384 24.19 18.50 -19.95
CA GLN A 384 23.62 19.41 -20.97
C GLN A 384 22.08 19.38 -21.06
N HIS A 385 21.36 18.50 -20.34
CA HIS A 385 19.89 18.40 -20.40
C HIS A 385 19.20 18.56 -19.03
N LEU A 386 19.84 19.29 -18.10
CA LEU A 386 19.33 19.54 -16.75
C LEU A 386 17.92 20.18 -16.72
N PHE A 387 17.53 20.88 -17.79
CA PHE A 387 16.20 21.49 -17.94
C PHE A 387 15.07 20.51 -18.31
N CYS A 388 15.38 19.27 -18.71
CA CYS A 388 14.36 18.27 -19.08
C CYS A 388 13.91 17.41 -17.90
N ILE A 389 14.64 17.38 -16.78
CA ILE A 389 14.37 16.45 -15.67
C ILE A 389 13.66 17.19 -14.53
N PRO A 390 12.44 16.76 -14.12
CA PRO A 390 11.78 17.31 -12.94
C PRO A 390 12.52 16.92 -11.66
N PHE A 391 12.52 17.81 -10.66
CA PHE A 391 13.27 17.64 -9.40
C PHE A 391 12.75 16.45 -8.57
N ALA A 392 13.29 15.24 -8.68
CA ALA A 392 12.76 14.05 -8.00
C ALA A 392 12.64 14.21 -6.46
N SER A 393 11.42 14.13 -5.94
CA SER A 393 11.07 14.06 -4.52
C SER A 393 9.85 13.15 -4.39
N GLU A 394 9.77 12.41 -3.27
CA GLU A 394 8.86 11.27 -3.01
C GLU A 394 7.45 11.45 -3.61
N GLU A 395 7.25 10.84 -4.79
CA GLU A 395 6.06 10.98 -5.63
C GLU A 395 4.78 10.45 -4.98
N SER A 396 4.93 9.54 -3.99
CA SER A 396 3.82 8.78 -3.42
C SER A 396 3.24 9.41 -2.15
N LEU A 397 4.00 10.22 -1.41
CA LEU A 397 3.62 10.61 -0.04
C LEU A 397 2.39 11.53 0.02
N HIS A 398 2.29 12.48 -0.91
CA HIS A 398 1.16 13.40 -1.01
C HIS A 398 -0.12 12.73 -1.53
N GLU A 399 0.01 11.81 -2.49
CA GLU A 399 -1.13 11.02 -3.02
C GLU A 399 -1.61 9.98 -2.00
N LEU A 400 -0.70 9.42 -1.19
CA LEU A 400 -1.00 8.58 -0.02
C LEU A 400 -1.72 9.36 1.08
N LEU A 401 -1.27 10.58 1.40
CA LEU A 401 -1.92 11.44 2.39
C LEU A 401 -3.33 11.83 1.93
N PHE A 402 -3.50 12.17 0.66
CA PHE A 402 -4.82 12.42 0.09
C PHE A 402 -5.71 11.18 0.15
N PHE A 403 -5.21 10.01 -0.26
CA PHE A 403 -5.96 8.76 -0.22
C PHE A 403 -6.35 8.36 1.21
N ALA A 404 -5.43 8.49 2.18
CA ALA A 404 -5.68 8.24 3.60
C ALA A 404 -6.78 9.14 4.17
N CYS A 405 -6.80 10.42 3.79
CA CYS A 405 -7.82 11.36 4.21
C CYS A 405 -9.16 11.18 3.46
N SER A 406 -9.13 10.66 2.24
CA SER A 406 -10.30 10.58 1.35
C SER A 406 -11.11 9.31 1.48
N CYS A 407 -10.50 8.19 1.86
CA CYS A 407 -11.22 6.94 2.17
C CYS A 407 -12.19 7.06 3.36
N ARG A 408 -12.23 8.22 4.02
CA ARG A 408 -13.03 8.48 5.23
C ARG A 408 -14.40 9.11 4.95
N TYR A 409 -14.64 9.62 3.74
CA TYR A 409 -15.86 10.36 3.38
C TYR A 409 -16.91 9.51 2.67
#